data_AF-A0A914BNW4-F1
#
_entry.id   AF-A0A914BNW4-F1
#
_cell.length_a   1.000
_cell.length_b   1.000
_cell.length_c   1.000
_cell.angle_alpha   90.00
_cell.angle_beta   90.00
_cell.angle_gamma   90.00
#
_symmetry.space_group_name_H-M   'P 1'
#
loop_
_entity.id
_entity.type
_entity.pdbx_description
1 polymer ?
#
loop_
_entity_poly.entity_id
_entity_poly.type
_entity_poly.pdbx_seq_one_letter_code
_entity_poly.pdbx_strand_id
1 'polypeptide(L)'
;LSSIKLQVIGVRLTGTLSGWTAPKDVILKVAGILTVKGGTGAIVEYFGPGVDSISCTGMGTICNMGAEIGATTSIFPFNSRMVDYLRATNREEIATLAGGYRHILTADEGAEYDEVIEVNLSELEPHVNGPFTPDLAHPISHLGKNAAEKDWPVEVKVGLIGSCTNSSYEDMSRSASIAKQALSKGLRFQSTFTVTPGSEQIRATIERDGQASVFRDSGALVLANACGPCIGQWDRQDVKKGEKNTIVSSYNRNFTGRNDANPATHAFVASPEMTTALALAGRLDFNPMTDELIGANGEKFKLDSPYGDELPSKGFDPGEDTYQPPADSKVQVDIDPNSKRLQVLDPFETWDGKDLENMAVLIKVKGKCTTDHISAAGPWLKYRGHLDNISNNLLIGATNIENGELNKVKNKLTGQYGPVPDTARNYKEQGIAWVVVGDENYGEGSSREHAALEPRHLGGRAIIVKSFARIHETNLKKQGMLPLTFANAADYDKIQPDDEVSLLGVISLAPGSQVTCRLKHSDGTCEEFPLDHSMNEGQIEWFKAGSALNRMRQLIASE
;
A
#
# COMPACT_ATOMS: atom_id res chain seq x y z
N LEU A 1 -9.19 -2.20 -29.84
CA LEU A 1 -8.36 -1.88 -28.64
C LEU A 1 -8.75 -0.50 -28.14
N SER A 2 -9.85 -0.37 -27.40
CA SER A 2 -10.13 0.83 -26.58
C SER A 2 -9.33 0.76 -25.28
N SER A 3 -8.03 0.47 -25.40
CA SER A 3 -7.12 0.33 -24.28
C SER A 3 -6.95 1.70 -23.63
N ILE A 4 -7.16 1.75 -22.31
CA ILE A 4 -6.76 2.86 -21.44
C ILE A 4 -5.35 3.27 -21.86
N LYS A 5 -5.20 4.46 -22.46
CA LYS A 5 -3.88 5.02 -22.77
C LYS A 5 -3.24 5.36 -21.42
N LEU A 6 -2.22 4.60 -21.03
CA LEU A 6 -1.44 4.91 -19.84
C LEU A 6 -0.64 6.19 -20.12
N GLN A 7 -0.67 7.11 -19.17
CA GLN A 7 0.22 8.27 -19.16
C GLN A 7 1.61 7.85 -18.66
N VAL A 8 2.63 8.64 -18.98
CA VAL A 8 3.99 8.45 -18.46
C VAL A 8 4.47 9.73 -17.79
N ILE A 9 4.78 9.65 -16.49
CA ILE A 9 5.39 10.73 -15.72
C ILE A 9 6.90 10.48 -15.70
N GLY A 10 7.66 11.39 -16.30
CA GLY A 10 9.13 11.33 -16.31
C GLY A 10 9.72 11.99 -15.06
N VAL A 11 10.46 11.24 -14.25
CA VAL A 11 11.24 11.81 -13.13
C VAL A 11 12.70 11.91 -13.53
N ARG A 12 13.14 13.13 -13.84
CA ARG A 12 14.52 13.43 -14.25
C ARG A 12 15.43 13.57 -13.03
N LEU A 13 16.32 12.61 -12.86
CA LEU A 13 17.33 12.62 -11.80
C LEU A 13 18.62 13.27 -12.29
N THR A 14 19.11 14.24 -11.53
CA THR A 14 20.41 14.91 -11.77
C THR A 14 21.27 14.88 -10.51
N GLY A 15 22.58 15.15 -10.63
CA GLY A 15 23.51 15.05 -9.51
C GLY A 15 23.71 13.61 -9.00
N THR A 16 24.17 13.48 -7.77
CA THR A 16 24.44 12.18 -7.10
C THR A 16 24.04 12.23 -5.63
N LEU A 17 23.50 11.14 -5.11
CA LEU A 17 23.23 10.97 -3.67
C LEU A 17 24.52 11.04 -2.85
N SER A 18 24.46 11.65 -1.67
CA SER A 18 25.63 11.77 -0.78
C SER A 18 25.22 11.85 0.70
N GLY A 19 26.14 11.46 1.58
CA GLY A 19 25.96 11.55 3.03
C GLY A 19 24.80 10.70 3.55
N TRP A 20 23.87 11.36 4.25
CA TRP A 20 22.68 10.74 4.85
C TRP A 20 21.56 10.46 3.85
N THR A 21 21.59 11.08 2.66
CA THR A 21 20.55 10.92 1.66
C THR A 21 20.65 9.53 1.02
N ALA A 22 19.51 8.85 0.94
CA ALA A 22 19.35 7.49 0.46
C ALA A 22 18.42 7.44 -0.76
N PRO A 23 18.41 6.34 -1.53
CA PRO A 23 17.43 6.13 -2.60
C PRO A 23 15.98 6.32 -2.11
N LYS A 24 15.69 5.95 -0.86
CA LYS A 24 14.38 6.15 -0.23
C LYS A 24 13.92 7.61 -0.23
N ASP A 25 14.83 8.56 -0.07
CA ASP A 25 14.47 9.98 -0.01
C ASP A 25 13.97 10.52 -1.34
N VAL A 26 14.41 9.93 -2.46
CA VAL A 26 13.93 10.29 -3.80
C VAL A 26 12.42 10.04 -3.90
N ILE A 27 11.97 8.84 -3.53
CA ILE A 27 10.54 8.51 -3.60
C ILE A 27 9.74 9.18 -2.49
N LEU A 28 10.30 9.42 -1.31
CA LEU A 28 9.63 10.23 -0.28
C LEU A 28 9.38 11.67 -0.75
N LYS A 29 10.36 12.27 -1.46
CA LYS A 29 10.22 13.59 -2.09
C LYS A 29 9.20 13.58 -3.22
N VAL A 30 9.29 12.61 -4.14
CA VAL A 30 8.35 12.47 -5.27
C VAL A 30 6.92 12.23 -4.77
N ALA A 31 6.73 11.44 -3.71
CA ALA A 31 5.42 11.27 -3.07
C ALA A 31 4.86 12.58 -2.52
N GLY A 32 5.71 13.43 -1.92
CA GLY A 32 5.31 14.77 -1.49
C GLY A 32 4.95 15.72 -2.63
N ILE A 33 5.52 15.53 -3.82
CA ILE A 33 5.21 16.33 -5.03
C ILE A 33 3.89 15.86 -5.65
N LEU A 34 3.76 14.55 -5.90
CA LEU A 34 2.63 13.98 -6.64
C LEU A 34 1.41 13.70 -5.76
N THR A 35 1.57 13.62 -4.44
CA THR A 35 0.55 13.13 -3.49
C THR A 35 0.15 11.67 -3.75
N VAL A 36 -0.71 11.09 -2.89
CA VAL A 36 -1.25 9.73 -3.07
C VAL A 36 -2.10 9.53 -4.33
N LYS A 37 -2.41 10.60 -5.07
CA LYS A 37 -3.28 10.57 -6.26
C LYS A 37 -2.54 10.80 -7.58
N GLY A 38 -1.40 11.50 -7.57
CA GLY A 38 -0.79 12.06 -8.78
C GLY A 38 -0.28 11.04 -9.79
N GLY A 39 0.01 9.80 -9.37
CA GLY A 39 0.41 8.72 -10.27
C GLY A 39 -0.75 7.91 -10.85
N THR A 40 -2.00 8.18 -10.47
CA THR A 40 -3.15 7.34 -10.86
C THR A 40 -3.31 7.30 -12.38
N GLY A 41 -3.24 6.09 -12.97
CA GLY A 41 -3.36 5.92 -14.42
C GLY A 41 -2.07 6.17 -15.21
N ALA A 42 -0.97 6.47 -14.53
CA ALA A 42 0.34 6.68 -15.13
C ALA A 42 1.35 5.58 -14.77
N ILE A 43 2.41 5.47 -15.57
CA ILE A 43 3.68 4.82 -15.20
C ILE A 43 4.66 5.93 -14.83
N VAL A 44 5.43 5.74 -13.75
CA VAL A 44 6.52 6.66 -13.42
C VAL A 44 7.83 6.12 -13.97
N GLU A 45 8.43 6.84 -14.90
CA GLU A 45 9.69 6.47 -15.54
C GLU A 45 10.82 7.39 -15.07
N TYR A 46 11.87 6.81 -14.50
CA TYR A 46 13.03 7.56 -14.01
C TYR A 46 14.10 7.65 -15.10
N PHE A 47 14.61 8.86 -15.36
CA PHE A 47 15.61 9.10 -16.39
C PHE A 47 16.62 10.17 -15.98
N GLY A 48 17.62 10.44 -16.83
CA GLY A 48 18.62 11.47 -16.59
C GLY A 48 19.92 10.95 -15.93
N PRO A 49 20.95 11.79 -15.85
CA PRO A 49 22.31 11.38 -15.48
C PRO A 49 22.43 10.86 -14.03
N GLY A 50 21.53 11.26 -13.13
CA GLY A 50 21.53 10.80 -11.74
C GLY A 50 21.12 9.33 -11.58
N VAL A 51 20.51 8.71 -12.59
CA VAL A 51 20.08 7.30 -12.56
C VAL A 51 21.23 6.36 -12.27
N ASP A 52 22.38 6.54 -12.93
CA ASP A 52 23.53 5.65 -12.77
C ASP A 52 24.24 5.79 -11.40
N SER A 53 23.83 6.77 -10.58
CA SER A 53 24.34 6.95 -9.20
C SER A 53 23.59 6.11 -8.15
N ILE A 54 22.50 5.44 -8.54
CA ILE A 54 21.64 4.69 -7.62
C ILE A 54 21.89 3.19 -7.81
N SER A 55 22.02 2.45 -6.71
CA SER A 55 22.14 0.99 -6.73
C SER A 55 20.91 0.31 -7.34
N CYS A 56 21.05 -0.93 -7.82
CA CYS A 56 19.89 -1.68 -8.34
C CYS A 56 18.81 -1.88 -7.25
N THR A 57 19.21 -2.11 -6.00
CA THR A 57 18.30 -2.25 -4.85
C THR A 57 17.68 -0.92 -4.43
N GLY A 58 18.42 0.19 -4.57
CA GLY A 58 17.91 1.55 -4.41
C GLY A 58 16.87 1.94 -5.45
N MET A 59 17.07 1.57 -6.73
CA MET A 59 16.05 1.70 -7.77
C MET A 59 14.80 0.88 -7.41
N GLY A 60 15.00 -0.34 -6.90
CA GLY A 60 13.92 -1.17 -6.37
C GLY A 60 13.13 -0.50 -5.24
N THR A 61 13.81 0.18 -4.31
CA THR A 61 13.20 0.98 -3.24
C THR A 61 12.30 2.08 -3.80
N ILE A 62 12.83 2.85 -4.77
CA ILE A 62 12.13 3.96 -5.40
C ILE A 62 10.90 3.47 -6.14
N CYS A 63 11.03 2.42 -6.95
CA CYS A 63 9.89 1.85 -7.68
C CYS A 63 8.85 1.22 -6.75
N ASN A 64 9.28 0.57 -5.66
CA ASN A 64 8.38 -0.08 -4.70
C ASN A 64 7.38 0.92 -4.11
N MET A 65 7.87 2.07 -3.64
CA MET A 65 7.03 3.07 -2.99
C MET A 65 6.31 3.99 -4.00
N GLY A 66 6.60 3.88 -5.31
CA GLY A 66 5.74 4.40 -6.38
C GLY A 66 4.31 3.88 -6.33
N ALA A 67 4.07 2.74 -5.67
CA ALA A 67 2.72 2.25 -5.40
C ALA A 67 1.88 3.22 -4.54
N GLU A 68 2.51 4.04 -3.69
CA GLU A 68 1.81 4.90 -2.75
C GLU A 68 1.34 6.23 -3.35
N ILE A 69 1.80 6.57 -4.55
CA ILE A 69 1.28 7.69 -5.36
C ILE A 69 0.19 7.24 -6.34
N GLY A 70 -0.23 5.97 -6.29
CA GLY A 70 -1.23 5.41 -7.18
C GLY A 70 -0.72 5.02 -8.56
N ALA A 71 0.61 5.05 -8.80
CA ALA A 71 1.21 4.68 -10.07
C ALA A 71 0.84 3.24 -10.46
N THR A 72 0.61 3.03 -11.76
CA THR A 72 0.39 1.68 -12.31
C THR A 72 1.60 0.79 -12.07
N THR A 73 2.79 1.36 -12.31
CA THR A 73 4.09 0.82 -11.93
C THR A 73 5.13 1.95 -12.02
N SER A 74 6.36 1.65 -11.64
CA SER A 74 7.51 2.53 -11.82
C SER A 74 8.69 1.77 -12.43
N ILE A 75 9.50 2.43 -13.24
CA ILE A 75 10.60 1.79 -13.97
C ILE A 75 11.85 2.67 -14.05
N PHE A 76 13.01 2.03 -14.01
CA PHE A 76 14.30 2.59 -14.38
C PHE A 76 14.81 1.92 -15.66
N PRO A 77 15.53 2.64 -16.54
CA PRO A 77 16.15 2.07 -17.72
C PRO A 77 17.26 1.08 -17.33
N PHE A 78 17.47 0.06 -18.16
CA PHE A 78 18.54 -0.91 -17.95
C PHE A 78 19.92 -0.25 -17.97
N ASN A 79 20.72 -0.50 -16.92
CA ASN A 79 22.03 0.14 -16.73
C ASN A 79 23.06 -0.80 -16.07
N SER A 80 24.28 -0.27 -15.85
CA SER A 80 25.39 -1.04 -15.28
C SER A 80 25.14 -1.52 -13.85
N ARG A 81 24.39 -0.76 -13.05
CA ARG A 81 24.06 -1.13 -11.66
C ARG A 81 23.17 -2.37 -11.62
N MET A 82 22.23 -2.48 -12.57
CA MET A 82 21.43 -3.70 -12.76
C MET A 82 22.27 -4.89 -13.24
N VAL A 83 23.28 -4.65 -14.09
CA VAL A 83 24.25 -5.68 -14.50
C VAL A 83 25.00 -6.21 -13.27
N ASP A 84 25.57 -5.33 -12.46
CA ASP A 84 26.33 -5.71 -11.25
C ASP A 84 25.47 -6.56 -10.30
N TYR A 85 24.20 -6.19 -10.10
CA TYR A 85 23.26 -6.96 -9.29
C TYR A 85 22.92 -8.33 -9.90
N LEU A 86 22.66 -8.39 -11.21
CA LEU A 86 22.42 -9.67 -11.90
C LEU A 86 23.61 -10.62 -11.75
N ARG A 87 24.84 -10.11 -11.88
CA ARG A 87 26.06 -10.89 -11.66
C ARG A 87 26.18 -11.39 -10.23
N ALA A 88 26.01 -10.50 -9.25
CA ALA A 88 26.10 -10.87 -7.83
C ALA A 88 25.04 -11.91 -7.42
N THR A 89 23.94 -11.99 -8.15
CA THR A 89 22.87 -12.98 -7.94
C THR A 89 22.93 -14.16 -8.91
N ASN A 90 24.11 -14.45 -9.47
CA ASN A 90 24.40 -15.58 -10.35
C ASN A 90 23.56 -15.63 -11.65
N ARG A 91 23.28 -14.46 -12.24
CA ARG A 91 22.48 -14.31 -13.47
C ARG A 91 23.26 -13.58 -14.58
N GLU A 92 24.55 -13.87 -14.73
CA GLU A 92 25.43 -13.29 -15.77
C GLU A 92 24.87 -13.48 -17.19
N GLU A 93 24.27 -14.63 -17.48
CA GLU A 93 23.69 -14.92 -18.80
C GLU A 93 22.57 -13.93 -19.16
N ILE A 94 21.73 -13.58 -18.19
CA ILE A 94 20.67 -12.57 -18.35
C ILE A 94 21.30 -11.18 -18.56
N ALA A 95 22.33 -10.83 -17.79
CA ALA A 95 23.01 -9.54 -17.93
C ALA A 95 23.66 -9.40 -19.31
N THR A 96 24.28 -10.46 -19.81
CA THR A 96 24.90 -10.53 -21.14
C THR A 96 23.85 -10.38 -22.23
N LEU A 97 22.74 -11.13 -22.12
CA LEU A 97 21.63 -11.06 -23.08
C LEU A 97 21.02 -9.64 -23.10
N ALA A 98 20.63 -9.11 -21.93
CA ALA A 98 20.06 -7.77 -21.80
C ALA A 98 21.01 -6.69 -22.33
N GLY A 99 22.32 -6.84 -22.12
CA GLY A 99 23.35 -5.96 -22.70
C GLY A 99 23.28 -5.88 -24.23
N GLY A 100 23.05 -7.01 -24.90
CA GLY A 100 22.86 -7.07 -26.35
C GLY A 100 21.56 -6.40 -26.85
N TYR A 101 20.56 -6.27 -25.97
CA TYR A 101 19.25 -5.68 -26.26
C TYR A 101 19.01 -4.33 -25.58
N ARG A 102 20.08 -3.62 -25.16
CA ARG A 102 19.95 -2.33 -24.44
C ARG A 102 19.03 -1.32 -25.13
N HIS A 103 19.07 -1.26 -26.47
CA HIS A 103 18.27 -0.34 -27.28
C HIS A 103 16.74 -0.50 -27.13
N ILE A 104 16.23 -1.64 -26.65
CA ILE A 104 14.80 -1.83 -26.33
C ILE A 104 14.52 -1.87 -24.81
N LEU A 105 15.55 -1.67 -23.99
CA LEU A 105 15.47 -1.66 -22.53
C LEU A 105 15.77 -0.27 -21.93
N THR A 106 15.83 0.74 -22.80
CA THR A 106 15.99 2.15 -22.47
C THR A 106 15.01 2.96 -23.31
N ALA A 107 14.59 4.13 -22.82
CA ALA A 107 13.78 5.05 -23.59
C ALA A 107 14.48 5.46 -24.90
N ASP A 108 13.67 5.71 -25.93
CA ASP A 108 14.15 6.33 -27.18
C ASP A 108 14.68 7.74 -26.90
N GLU A 109 15.65 8.18 -27.69
CA GLU A 109 16.14 9.56 -27.62
C GLU A 109 15.01 10.54 -27.96
N GLY A 110 14.79 11.53 -27.09
CA GLY A 110 13.72 12.50 -27.27
C GLY A 110 12.32 11.97 -26.93
N ALA A 111 12.20 10.84 -26.22
CA ALA A 111 10.93 10.36 -25.71
C ALA A 111 10.18 11.46 -24.93
N GLU A 112 8.90 11.63 -25.26
CA GLU A 112 8.02 12.61 -24.63
C GLU A 112 7.30 11.99 -23.42
N TYR A 113 7.25 12.74 -22.32
CA TYR A 113 6.51 12.39 -21.12
C TYR A 113 5.30 13.33 -20.98
N ASP A 114 4.17 12.81 -20.48
CA ASP A 114 2.97 13.62 -20.25
C ASP A 114 3.19 14.66 -19.14
N GLU A 115 4.08 14.37 -18.19
CA GLU A 115 4.56 15.27 -17.14
C GLU A 115 6.04 15.00 -16.85
N VAL A 116 6.81 16.05 -16.51
CA VAL A 116 8.22 15.92 -16.11
C VAL A 116 8.44 16.56 -14.74
N ILE A 117 9.01 15.79 -13.81
CA ILE A 117 9.47 16.24 -12.49
C ILE A 117 10.99 16.16 -12.45
N GLU A 118 11.66 17.21 -11.98
CA GLU A 118 13.11 17.19 -11.79
C GLU A 118 13.48 17.03 -10.31
N VAL A 119 14.43 16.13 -10.03
CA VAL A 119 15.00 15.93 -8.69
C VAL A 119 16.53 16.00 -8.79
N ASN A 120 17.11 17.00 -8.14
CA ASN A 120 18.56 17.11 -7.96
C ASN A 120 18.99 16.31 -6.73
N LEU A 121 19.63 15.16 -6.95
CA LEU A 121 20.08 14.24 -5.91
C LEU A 121 21.16 14.84 -5.01
N SER A 122 21.92 15.82 -5.50
CA SER A 122 22.97 16.49 -4.73
C SER A 122 22.45 17.56 -3.77
N GLU A 123 21.23 18.04 -3.99
CA GLU A 123 20.54 19.00 -3.11
C GLU A 123 19.46 18.32 -2.25
N LEU A 124 19.18 17.04 -2.51
CA LEU A 124 18.20 16.28 -1.77
C LEU A 124 18.68 16.01 -0.35
N GLU A 125 17.93 16.51 0.62
CA GLU A 125 18.09 16.22 2.04
C GLU A 125 17.33 14.93 2.43
N PRO A 126 17.73 14.18 3.47
CA PRO A 126 16.92 13.09 4.01
C PRO A 126 15.48 13.50 4.36
N HIS A 127 14.53 12.60 4.12
CA HIS A 127 13.11 12.83 4.34
C HIS A 127 12.50 11.80 5.30
N VAL A 128 11.44 12.25 5.98
CA VAL A 128 10.58 11.43 6.84
C VAL A 128 9.13 11.81 6.54
N ASN A 129 8.32 10.86 6.06
CA ASN A 129 6.92 11.14 5.69
C ASN A 129 5.94 10.57 6.72
N GLY A 130 4.85 11.27 7.01
CA GLY A 130 3.80 10.83 7.93
C GLY A 130 3.12 11.95 8.72
N PRO A 131 2.24 11.64 9.69
CA PRO A 131 2.13 10.34 10.37
C PRO A 131 1.03 9.38 9.87
N PHE A 132 0.14 9.82 8.97
CA PHE A 132 -1.04 9.02 8.55
C PHE A 132 -1.17 8.85 7.03
N THR A 133 -0.23 9.41 6.27
CA THR A 133 -0.20 9.35 4.81
C THR A 133 1.25 9.38 4.33
N PRO A 134 1.61 8.61 3.28
CA PRO A 134 2.99 8.49 2.82
C PRO A 134 3.47 9.68 2.00
N ASP A 135 2.58 10.62 1.64
CA ASP A 135 2.89 11.84 0.89
C ASP A 135 3.06 13.09 1.76
N LEU A 136 2.79 13.03 3.07
CA LEU A 136 3.05 14.14 3.97
C LEU A 136 4.55 14.20 4.29
N ALA A 137 5.30 14.87 3.40
CA ALA A 137 6.75 14.84 3.39
C ALA A 137 7.41 15.90 4.26
N HIS A 138 8.44 15.52 5.01
CA HIS A 138 9.23 16.42 5.84
C HIS A 138 10.73 16.20 5.61
N PRO A 139 11.49 17.22 5.16
CA PRO A 139 12.93 17.19 5.29
C PRO A 139 13.32 17.03 6.77
N ILE A 140 14.39 16.28 7.05
CA ILE A 140 14.81 16.01 8.43
C ILE A 140 15.10 17.30 9.22
N SER A 141 15.62 18.35 8.57
CA SER A 141 15.80 19.69 9.13
C SER A 141 14.54 20.35 9.68
N HIS A 142 13.36 19.96 9.22
CA HIS A 142 12.07 20.57 9.60
C HIS A 142 11.20 19.65 10.46
N LEU A 143 11.52 18.35 10.55
CA LEU A 143 10.68 17.35 11.21
C LEU A 143 10.37 17.69 12.67
N GLY A 144 11.39 18.09 13.45
CA GLY A 144 11.20 18.44 14.87
C GLY A 144 10.28 19.63 15.09
N LYS A 145 10.43 20.68 14.26
CA LYS A 145 9.54 21.85 14.29
C LYS A 145 8.10 21.45 13.92
N ASN A 146 7.93 20.65 12.87
CA ASN A 146 6.61 20.19 12.43
C ASN A 146 5.94 19.32 13.50
N ALA A 147 6.69 18.46 14.18
CA ALA A 147 6.19 17.64 15.28
C ALA A 147 5.71 18.50 16.46
N ALA A 148 6.45 19.55 16.83
CA ALA A 148 6.04 20.48 17.88
C ALA A 148 4.77 21.28 17.50
N GLU A 149 4.70 21.81 16.27
CA GLU A 149 3.56 22.59 15.78
C GLU A 149 2.27 21.76 15.68
N LYS A 150 2.40 20.45 15.40
CA LYS A 150 1.28 19.52 15.25
C LYS A 150 0.99 18.67 16.48
N ASP A 151 1.70 18.91 17.58
CA ASP A 151 1.60 18.13 18.82
C ASP A 151 1.76 16.62 18.57
N TRP A 152 2.73 16.21 17.76
CA TRP A 152 3.05 14.79 17.57
C TRP A 152 3.89 14.26 18.72
N PRO A 153 3.69 13.01 19.18
CA PRO A 153 4.52 12.44 20.23
C PRO A 153 5.98 12.42 19.79
N VAL A 154 6.85 13.12 20.53
CA VAL A 154 8.27 13.22 20.18
C VAL A 154 9.00 11.92 20.52
N GLU A 155 8.62 11.23 21.58
CA GLU A 155 9.23 9.95 21.97
C GLU A 155 8.98 8.89 20.88
N VAL A 156 10.06 8.39 20.29
CA VAL A 156 10.00 7.25 19.36
C VAL A 156 9.95 5.99 20.20
N LYS A 157 8.79 5.32 20.25
CA LYS A 157 8.64 4.06 20.99
C LYS A 157 9.36 2.90 20.31
N VAL A 158 9.21 2.81 18.99
CA VAL A 158 9.75 1.71 18.19
C VAL A 158 10.31 2.21 16.86
N GLY A 159 11.54 1.81 16.55
CA GLY A 159 12.15 1.91 15.23
C GLY A 159 12.13 0.57 14.50
N LEU A 160 11.63 0.53 13.26
CA LEU A 160 11.47 -0.71 12.50
C LEU A 160 12.14 -0.62 11.13
N ILE A 161 13.28 -1.30 10.93
CA ILE A 161 13.93 -1.37 9.63
C ILE A 161 13.67 -2.70 8.92
N GLY A 162 13.80 -2.71 7.59
CA GLY A 162 13.60 -3.89 6.77
C GLY A 162 12.30 -3.88 5.96
N SER A 163 11.63 -5.04 5.93
CA SER A 163 10.49 -5.33 5.02
C SER A 163 10.91 -5.23 3.54
N CYS A 164 9.98 -5.42 2.60
CA CYS A 164 10.31 -5.49 1.18
C CYS A 164 10.88 -4.18 0.59
N THR A 165 10.61 -3.02 1.20
CA THR A 165 11.03 -1.72 0.65
C THR A 165 12.50 -1.42 0.91
N ASN A 166 13.02 -1.68 2.11
CA ASN A 166 14.39 -1.31 2.53
C ASN A 166 15.04 -2.42 3.37
N SER A 167 15.28 -3.59 2.78
CA SER A 167 15.94 -4.73 3.42
C SER A 167 17.04 -5.37 2.59
N SER A 168 17.61 -4.63 1.64
CA SER A 168 18.77 -5.10 0.88
C SER A 168 20.02 -5.20 1.76
N TYR A 169 21.07 -5.84 1.22
CA TYR A 169 22.38 -5.87 1.89
C TYR A 169 22.95 -4.45 2.10
N GLU A 170 22.74 -3.54 1.14
CA GLU A 170 23.10 -2.13 1.25
C GLU A 170 22.38 -1.43 2.42
N ASP A 171 21.04 -1.58 2.49
CA ASP A 171 20.20 -1.01 3.55
C ASP A 171 20.68 -1.45 4.96
N MET A 172 20.96 -2.75 5.09
CA MET A 172 21.43 -3.36 6.34
C MET A 172 22.84 -2.90 6.69
N SER A 173 23.73 -2.77 5.69
CA SER A 173 25.10 -2.29 5.90
C SER A 173 25.13 -0.83 6.35
N ARG A 174 24.35 0.05 5.70
CA ARG A 174 24.22 1.46 6.08
C ARG A 174 23.69 1.61 7.50
N SER A 175 22.64 0.88 7.85
CA SER A 175 22.07 0.89 9.20
C SER A 175 23.03 0.34 10.26
N ALA A 176 23.72 -0.77 9.95
CA ALA A 176 24.72 -1.36 10.85
C ALA A 176 25.91 -0.41 11.08
N SER A 177 26.31 0.38 10.09
CA SER A 177 27.38 1.39 10.26
C SER A 177 27.05 2.41 11.35
N ILE A 178 25.79 2.89 11.39
CA ILE A 178 25.31 3.84 12.41
C ILE A 178 25.24 3.16 13.78
N ALA A 179 24.66 1.96 13.85
CA ALA A 179 24.59 1.19 15.09
C ALA A 179 25.98 0.90 15.67
N LYS A 180 26.98 0.59 14.82
CA LYS A 180 28.37 0.36 15.23
C LYS A 180 29.04 1.62 15.79
N GLN A 181 28.79 2.79 15.19
CA GLN A 181 29.30 4.06 15.73
C GLN A 181 28.78 4.29 17.15
N ALA A 182 27.47 4.12 17.38
CA ALA A 182 26.87 4.26 18.70
C ALA A 182 27.43 3.24 19.71
N LEU A 183 27.57 1.97 19.32
CA LEU A 183 28.18 0.93 20.16
C LEU A 183 29.60 1.26 20.57
N SER A 184 30.41 1.83 19.67
CA SER A 184 31.79 2.25 19.98
C SER A 184 31.87 3.33 21.07
N LYS A 185 30.77 4.05 21.29
CA LYS A 185 30.57 5.05 22.34
C LYS A 185 29.76 4.52 23.53
N GLY A 186 29.50 3.22 23.57
CA GLY A 186 28.71 2.55 24.62
C GLY A 186 27.20 2.86 24.57
N LEU A 187 26.70 3.48 23.50
CA LEU A 187 25.29 3.80 23.34
C LEU A 187 24.55 2.65 22.67
N ARG A 188 23.36 2.33 23.19
CA ARG A 188 22.40 1.38 22.62
C ARG A 188 21.11 2.10 22.23
N PHE A 189 20.23 1.43 21.48
CA PHE A 189 18.93 1.99 21.10
C PHE A 189 18.15 2.45 22.33
N GLN A 190 17.61 3.67 22.26
CA GLN A 190 16.73 4.22 23.30
C GLN A 190 15.27 3.82 23.04
N SER A 191 14.91 3.57 21.78
CA SER A 191 13.66 2.94 21.37
C SER A 191 13.79 1.42 21.32
N THR A 192 12.67 0.70 21.34
CA THR A 192 12.68 -0.69 20.85
C THR A 192 13.07 -0.68 19.38
N PHE A 193 13.96 -1.57 18.95
CA PHE A 193 14.41 -1.61 17.57
C PHE A 193 14.27 -3.00 16.96
N THR A 194 13.63 -3.09 15.80
CA THR A 194 13.41 -4.37 15.09
C THR A 194 13.99 -4.33 13.69
N VAL A 195 14.59 -5.44 13.26
CA VAL A 195 15.21 -5.61 11.95
C VAL A 195 14.55 -6.78 11.21
N THR A 196 14.00 -6.54 10.02
CA THR A 196 13.36 -7.58 9.20
C THR A 196 14.16 -7.80 7.90
N PRO A 197 14.92 -8.89 7.76
CA PRO A 197 15.54 -9.25 6.48
C PRO A 197 14.47 -9.55 5.42
N GLY A 198 14.72 -9.17 4.16
CA GLY A 198 13.75 -9.36 3.08
C GLY A 198 13.65 -10.79 2.56
N SER A 199 14.68 -11.61 2.82
CA SER A 199 14.77 -13.00 2.39
C SER A 199 15.72 -13.79 3.27
N GLU A 200 15.67 -15.11 3.15
CA GLU A 200 16.64 -16.00 3.81
C GLU A 200 18.07 -15.75 3.32
N GLN A 201 18.25 -15.53 2.02
CA GLN A 201 19.55 -15.16 1.45
C GLN A 201 20.13 -13.88 2.07
N ILE A 202 19.32 -12.84 2.25
CA ILE A 202 19.78 -11.62 2.93
C ILE A 202 20.12 -11.93 4.39
N ARG A 203 19.23 -12.61 5.12
CA ARG A 203 19.45 -12.97 6.53
C ARG A 203 20.76 -13.72 6.71
N ALA A 204 21.00 -14.77 5.94
CA ALA A 204 22.22 -15.57 5.99
C ALA A 204 23.47 -14.73 5.66
N THR A 205 23.39 -13.89 4.62
CA THR A 205 24.51 -13.03 4.20
C THR A 205 24.88 -12.01 5.28
N ILE A 206 23.90 -11.31 5.87
CA ILE A 206 24.16 -10.31 6.92
C ILE A 206 24.54 -10.93 8.27
N GLU A 207 24.19 -12.20 8.49
CA GLU A 207 24.67 -13.00 9.62
C GLU A 207 26.16 -13.29 9.46
N ARG A 208 26.55 -13.81 8.29
CA ARG A 208 27.93 -14.15 7.94
C ARG A 208 28.85 -12.93 7.98
N ASP A 209 28.37 -11.79 7.46
CA ASP A 209 29.17 -10.58 7.31
C ASP A 209 29.13 -9.64 8.54
N GLY A 210 28.34 -9.99 9.56
CA GLY A 210 28.40 -9.39 10.89
C GLY A 210 27.50 -8.18 11.11
N GLN A 211 26.67 -7.76 10.14
CA GLN A 211 25.68 -6.71 10.38
C GLN A 211 24.62 -7.17 11.40
N ALA A 212 24.20 -8.43 11.35
CA ALA A 212 23.21 -8.98 12.28
C ALA A 212 23.70 -8.97 13.74
N SER A 213 24.98 -9.27 13.98
CA SER A 213 25.55 -9.22 15.33
C SER A 213 25.60 -7.79 15.85
N VAL A 214 26.00 -6.82 15.02
CA VAL A 214 25.98 -5.39 15.38
C VAL A 214 24.58 -4.96 15.82
N PHE A 215 23.52 -5.36 15.11
CA PHE A 215 22.16 -5.04 15.53
C PHE A 215 21.81 -5.64 16.89
N ARG A 216 22.09 -6.93 17.12
CA ARG A 216 21.82 -7.58 18.42
C ARG A 216 22.60 -6.95 19.56
N ASP A 217 23.88 -6.65 19.34
CA ASP A 217 24.75 -6.03 20.35
C ASP A 217 24.26 -4.62 20.74
N SER A 218 23.62 -3.91 19.80
CA SER A 218 22.93 -2.64 20.02
C SER A 218 21.57 -2.77 20.72
N GLY A 219 21.09 -3.99 20.98
CA GLY A 219 19.81 -4.27 21.63
C GLY A 219 18.63 -4.45 20.67
N ALA A 220 18.88 -4.65 19.38
CA ALA A 220 17.82 -4.88 18.40
C ALA A 220 17.31 -6.33 18.40
N LEU A 221 16.06 -6.50 17.98
CA LEU A 221 15.46 -7.80 17.67
C LEU A 221 15.45 -8.04 16.16
N VAL A 222 16.16 -9.09 15.71
CA VAL A 222 16.05 -9.55 14.32
C VAL A 222 14.82 -10.45 14.20
N LEU A 223 13.84 -10.01 13.41
CA LEU A 223 12.60 -10.71 13.15
C LEU A 223 12.77 -11.75 12.03
N ALA A 224 11.75 -12.60 11.86
CA ALA A 224 11.68 -13.52 10.73
C ALA A 224 11.64 -12.78 9.39
N ASN A 225 12.05 -13.47 8.31
CA ASN A 225 12.09 -12.96 6.93
C ASN A 225 10.67 -12.89 6.32
N ALA A 226 9.81 -12.04 6.88
CA ALA A 226 8.40 -11.92 6.52
C ALA A 226 7.91 -10.48 6.69
N CYS A 227 6.77 -10.13 6.09
CA CYS A 227 6.22 -8.77 6.16
C CYS A 227 6.02 -8.26 7.61
N GLY A 228 5.61 -9.14 8.54
CA GLY A 228 5.51 -8.83 9.97
C GLY A 228 4.76 -7.53 10.27
N PRO A 229 5.36 -6.60 11.04
CA PRO A 229 4.75 -5.31 11.40
C PRO A 229 4.33 -4.42 10.22
N CYS A 230 4.87 -4.61 9.01
CA CYS A 230 4.50 -3.82 7.83
C CYS A 230 3.02 -4.00 7.42
N ILE A 231 2.42 -5.14 7.76
CA ILE A 231 1.03 -5.49 7.43
C ILE A 231 0.12 -5.63 8.65
N GLY A 232 0.59 -5.20 9.83
CA GLY A 232 -0.14 -5.36 11.08
C GLY A 232 0.03 -6.73 11.75
N GLN A 233 0.95 -7.56 11.25
CA GLN A 233 1.22 -8.88 11.84
C GLN A 233 2.25 -8.75 12.95
N TRP A 234 1.85 -8.06 14.00
CA TRP A 234 2.69 -7.72 15.14
C TRP A 234 1.90 -7.78 16.43
N ASP A 235 2.36 -8.64 17.35
CA ASP A 235 1.87 -8.67 18.72
C ASP A 235 2.58 -7.59 19.55
N ARG A 236 2.05 -6.37 19.45
CA ARG A 236 2.65 -5.18 20.09
C ARG A 236 2.20 -5.05 21.55
N GLN A 237 3.16 -4.94 22.47
CA GLN A 237 2.90 -4.96 23.92
C GLN A 237 3.40 -3.72 24.70
N ASP A 238 4.12 -2.79 24.06
CA ASP A 238 4.71 -1.61 24.71
C ASP A 238 3.71 -0.47 24.97
N VAL A 239 2.54 -0.49 24.32
CA VAL A 239 1.50 0.54 24.45
C VAL A 239 0.10 -0.07 24.55
N LYS A 240 -0.82 0.64 25.21
CA LYS A 240 -2.23 0.24 25.25
C LYS A 240 -2.94 0.65 23.97
N LYS A 241 -4.00 -0.09 23.61
CA LYS A 241 -4.86 0.29 22.48
C LYS A 241 -5.46 1.68 22.71
N GLY A 242 -5.35 2.57 21.71
CA GLY A 242 -5.81 3.96 21.78
C GLY A 242 -4.78 4.93 22.34
N GLU A 243 -3.62 4.46 22.81
CA GLU A 243 -2.54 5.33 23.29
C GLU A 243 -1.88 6.08 22.12
N LYS A 244 -1.68 7.39 22.27
CA LYS A 244 -1.00 8.24 21.30
C LYS A 244 0.51 8.04 21.45
N ASN A 245 1.17 7.56 20.41
CA ASN A 245 2.61 7.29 20.41
C ASN A 245 3.19 7.42 19.00
N THR A 246 4.53 7.44 18.91
CA THR A 246 5.25 7.51 17.62
C THR A 246 6.04 6.23 17.36
N ILE A 247 5.99 5.78 16.10
CA ILE A 247 6.90 4.78 15.54
C ILE A 247 7.53 5.33 14.26
N VAL A 248 8.77 4.93 13.99
CA VAL A 248 9.46 5.25 12.73
C VAL A 248 9.83 3.95 12.05
N SER A 249 9.57 3.82 10.76
CA SER A 249 9.86 2.62 10.00
C SER A 249 10.53 2.90 8.67
N SER A 250 11.27 1.92 8.14
CA SER A 250 11.77 1.97 6.77
C SER A 250 10.82 1.35 5.75
N TYR A 251 9.53 1.24 6.09
CA TYR A 251 8.50 0.68 5.22
C TYR A 251 8.00 1.72 4.20
N ASN A 252 6.89 1.43 3.51
CA ASN A 252 6.27 2.32 2.53
C ASN A 252 4.92 2.91 2.99
N ARG A 253 4.16 2.21 3.83
CA ARG A 253 2.81 2.62 4.26
C ARG A 253 2.72 2.91 5.75
N ASN A 254 2.08 4.03 6.06
CA ASN A 254 1.81 4.51 7.42
C ASN A 254 0.34 4.95 7.61
N PHE A 255 -0.60 4.32 6.91
CA PHE A 255 -2.02 4.58 7.15
C PHE A 255 -2.41 4.26 8.59
N THR A 256 -3.46 4.93 9.07
CA THR A 256 -3.99 4.81 10.43
C THR A 256 -4.16 3.34 10.85
N GLY A 257 -3.51 2.94 11.95
CA GLY A 257 -3.59 1.59 12.50
C GLY A 257 -2.98 0.49 11.63
N ARG A 258 -2.24 0.81 10.56
CA ARG A 258 -1.70 -0.21 9.65
C ARG A 258 -0.76 -1.20 10.35
N ASN A 259 0.11 -0.72 11.23
CA ASN A 259 1.22 -1.51 11.78
C ASN A 259 0.86 -2.32 13.03
N ASP A 260 -0.10 -1.86 13.83
CA ASP A 260 -0.46 -2.41 15.14
C ASP A 260 -1.98 -2.35 15.43
N ALA A 261 -2.78 -2.00 14.41
CA ALA A 261 -4.21 -1.73 14.52
C ALA A 261 -4.58 -0.55 15.45
N ASN A 262 -3.64 0.17 16.06
CA ASN A 262 -3.91 1.29 16.96
C ASN A 262 -4.09 2.58 16.14
N PRO A 263 -5.29 3.18 16.09
CA PRO A 263 -5.52 4.38 15.28
C PRO A 263 -4.77 5.61 15.81
N ALA A 264 -4.34 5.61 17.07
CA ALA A 264 -3.60 6.70 17.69
C ALA A 264 -2.08 6.64 17.44
N THR A 265 -1.57 5.55 16.87
CA THR A 265 -0.15 5.41 16.51
C THR A 265 0.20 6.33 15.35
N HIS A 266 1.14 7.25 15.58
CA HIS A 266 1.71 8.14 14.58
C HIS A 266 2.89 7.42 13.92
N ALA A 267 2.69 6.95 12.69
CA ALA A 267 3.69 6.16 11.98
C ALA A 267 4.41 7.02 10.93
N PHE A 268 5.74 7.11 11.05
CA PHE A 268 6.57 7.79 10.07
C PHE A 268 7.34 6.77 9.22
N VAL A 269 7.52 7.07 7.93
CA VAL A 269 8.32 6.26 7.01
C VAL A 269 9.56 7.04 6.56
N ALA A 270 10.72 6.42 6.64
CA ALA A 270 12.03 7.02 6.34
C ALA A 270 12.97 5.99 5.67
N SER A 271 14.22 6.37 5.43
CA SER A 271 15.30 5.41 5.12
C SER A 271 15.67 4.58 6.37
N PRO A 272 16.25 3.37 6.21
CA PRO A 272 16.60 2.52 7.34
C PRO A 272 17.71 3.12 8.22
N GLU A 273 18.69 3.83 7.64
CA GLU A 273 19.69 4.59 8.39
C GLU A 273 19.09 5.74 9.21
N MET A 274 18.09 6.45 8.67
CA MET A 274 17.41 7.53 9.38
C MET A 274 16.56 6.96 10.53
N THR A 275 15.85 5.84 10.26
CA THR A 275 15.10 5.12 11.29
C THR A 275 16.03 4.63 12.41
N THR A 276 17.23 4.15 12.07
CA THR A 276 18.26 3.73 13.02
C THR A 276 18.74 4.91 13.88
N ALA A 277 19.03 6.06 13.27
CA ALA A 277 19.47 7.26 13.98
C ALA A 277 18.40 7.80 14.95
N LEU A 278 17.15 7.89 14.50
CA LEU A 278 16.02 8.33 15.32
C LEU A 278 15.75 7.37 16.49
N ALA A 279 15.89 6.06 16.28
CA ALA A 279 15.74 5.05 17.35
C ALA A 279 16.90 5.07 18.36
N LEU A 280 18.13 5.40 17.91
CA LEU A 280 19.26 5.64 18.81
C LEU A 280 19.07 6.90 19.65
N ALA A 281 18.45 7.94 19.09
CA ALA A 281 18.14 9.16 19.83
C ALA A 281 16.90 9.00 20.73
N GLY A 282 15.98 8.10 20.39
CA GLY A 282 14.71 7.89 21.09
C GLY A 282 13.67 9.00 20.84
N ARG A 283 13.93 9.89 19.88
CA ARG A 283 13.14 11.11 19.68
C ARG A 283 13.03 11.50 18.21
N LEU A 284 11.85 11.95 17.81
CA LEU A 284 11.47 12.26 16.42
C LEU A 284 12.12 13.56 15.92
N ASP A 285 12.44 14.47 16.82
CA ASP A 285 13.02 15.78 16.54
C ASP A 285 14.56 15.80 16.53
N PHE A 286 15.20 14.62 16.55
CA PHE A 286 16.65 14.50 16.38
C PHE A 286 17.04 14.58 14.90
N ASN A 287 17.98 15.47 14.56
CA ASN A 287 18.56 15.56 13.23
C ASN A 287 20.01 15.04 13.24
N PRO A 288 20.28 13.83 12.69
CA PRO A 288 21.64 13.27 12.70
C PRO A 288 22.66 14.09 11.90
N MET A 289 22.21 14.98 11.02
CA MET A 289 23.10 15.84 10.25
C MET A 289 23.65 17.01 11.07
N THR A 290 23.06 17.36 12.20
CA THR A 290 23.45 18.53 13.01
C THR A 290 23.68 18.20 14.47
N ASP A 291 22.89 17.30 15.02
CA ASP A 291 22.77 17.10 16.46
C ASP A 291 23.78 16.09 17.00
N GLU A 292 23.99 16.13 18.30
CA GLU A 292 24.90 15.25 19.02
C GLU A 292 24.13 14.29 19.93
N LEU A 293 24.65 13.08 20.08
CA LEU A 293 24.24 12.09 21.07
C LEU A 293 25.22 12.09 22.25
N ILE A 294 24.78 11.52 23.38
CA ILE A 294 25.62 11.38 24.58
C ILE A 294 26.01 9.90 24.70
N GLY A 295 27.31 9.63 24.70
CA GLY A 295 27.87 8.29 24.92
C GLY A 295 27.73 7.84 26.38
N ALA A 296 28.02 6.56 26.65
CA ALA A 296 27.95 6.00 28.00
C ALA A 296 28.93 6.65 28.99
N ASN A 297 30.01 7.25 28.47
CA ASN A 297 30.98 8.02 29.25
C ASN A 297 30.56 9.50 29.49
N GLY A 298 29.38 9.91 29.02
CA GLY A 298 28.89 11.29 29.11
C GLY A 298 29.44 12.24 28.04
N GLU A 299 30.32 11.78 27.15
CA GLU A 299 30.85 12.62 26.07
C GLU A 299 29.84 12.76 24.94
N LYS A 300 29.76 13.97 24.38
CA LYS A 300 28.96 14.24 23.20
C LYS A 300 29.69 13.74 21.95
N PHE A 301 28.94 13.16 21.03
CA PHE A 301 29.45 12.79 19.71
C PHE A 301 28.37 12.95 18.65
N LYS A 302 28.81 13.26 17.44
CA LYS A 302 27.95 13.31 16.26
C LYS A 302 28.07 12.00 15.49
N LEU A 303 26.97 11.54 14.90
CA LEU A 303 27.00 10.40 13.98
C LEU A 303 27.60 10.82 12.64
N ASP A 304 28.57 10.07 12.16
CA ASP A 304 29.11 10.22 10.81
C ASP A 304 28.11 9.67 9.79
N SER A 305 28.17 10.19 8.56
CA SER A 305 27.33 9.71 7.46
C SER A 305 27.39 8.19 7.31
N PRO A 306 26.24 7.53 7.10
CA PRO A 306 26.18 6.08 6.95
C PRO A 306 26.98 5.62 5.72
N TYR A 307 27.66 4.49 5.86
CA TYR A 307 28.37 3.84 4.78
C TYR A 307 28.02 2.35 4.74
N GLY A 308 28.06 1.74 3.57
CA GLY A 308 27.79 0.32 3.42
C GLY A 308 28.15 -0.15 2.01
N ASP A 309 28.64 -1.36 1.91
CA ASP A 309 28.85 -2.01 0.62
C ASP A 309 27.48 -2.25 -0.04
N GLU A 310 27.33 -1.93 -1.32
CA GLU A 310 26.09 -2.16 -2.07
C GLU A 310 25.77 -3.67 -2.18
N LEU A 311 26.79 -4.47 -2.48
CA LEU A 311 26.71 -5.91 -2.69
C LEU A 311 27.78 -6.60 -1.84
N PRO A 312 27.52 -7.82 -1.36
CA PRO A 312 28.50 -8.57 -0.57
C PRO A 312 29.70 -8.96 -1.44
N SER A 313 30.90 -8.52 -1.06
CA SER A 313 32.15 -8.83 -1.78
C SER A 313 32.47 -10.33 -1.88
N LYS A 314 31.94 -11.14 -0.95
CA LYS A 314 32.07 -12.61 -0.94
C LYS A 314 30.91 -13.32 -1.65
N GLY A 315 30.01 -12.58 -2.31
CA GLY A 315 28.76 -13.10 -2.85
C GLY A 315 27.70 -13.36 -1.77
N PHE A 316 26.47 -13.65 -2.21
CA PHE A 316 25.35 -13.96 -1.32
C PHE A 316 25.44 -15.38 -0.77
N ASP A 317 25.19 -15.52 0.53
CA ASP A 317 24.93 -16.82 1.16
C ASP A 317 23.45 -17.18 0.93
N PRO A 318 23.12 -18.29 0.25
CA PRO A 318 21.73 -18.66 -0.02
C PRO A 318 20.93 -18.99 1.24
N GLY A 319 21.59 -19.34 2.34
CA GLY A 319 20.94 -19.77 3.58
C GLY A 319 20.27 -21.13 3.47
N GLU A 320 19.20 -21.32 4.24
CA GLU A 320 18.38 -22.54 4.18
C GLU A 320 17.62 -22.66 2.86
N ASP A 321 17.54 -23.87 2.30
CA ASP A 321 16.73 -24.12 1.10
C ASP A 321 15.24 -24.05 1.44
N THR A 322 14.60 -22.97 1.01
CA THR A 322 13.17 -22.72 1.24
C THR A 322 12.28 -23.11 0.06
N TYR A 323 12.83 -23.63 -1.03
CA TYR A 323 12.07 -23.87 -2.26
C TYR A 323 11.55 -25.31 -2.36
N GLN A 324 10.26 -25.46 -2.69
CA GLN A 324 9.66 -26.73 -3.03
C GLN A 324 9.24 -26.71 -4.51
N PRO A 325 9.86 -27.52 -5.40
CA PRO A 325 9.43 -27.60 -6.79
C PRO A 325 8.04 -28.26 -6.92
N PRO A 326 7.29 -27.99 -8.01
CA PRO A 326 6.05 -28.69 -8.29
C PRO A 326 6.30 -30.19 -8.46
N ALA A 327 5.32 -31.01 -8.06
CA ALA A 327 5.40 -32.46 -8.25
C ALA A 327 5.14 -32.84 -9.72
N ASP A 328 5.83 -33.86 -10.22
CA ASP A 328 5.69 -34.38 -11.60
C ASP A 328 4.39 -35.17 -11.85
N SER A 329 3.55 -35.33 -10.83
CA SER A 329 2.33 -36.16 -10.87
C SER A 329 1.08 -35.34 -10.54
N LYS A 330 -0.09 -35.89 -10.87
CA LYS A 330 -1.37 -35.26 -10.49
C LYS A 330 -1.49 -35.24 -8.97
N VAL A 331 -1.61 -34.04 -8.41
CA VAL A 331 -1.83 -33.81 -6.98
C VAL A 331 -3.32 -33.62 -6.73
N GLN A 332 -3.85 -34.27 -5.69
CA GLN A 332 -5.18 -33.99 -5.17
C GLN A 332 -5.09 -32.85 -4.15
N VAL A 333 -5.97 -31.85 -4.29
CA VAL A 333 -6.08 -30.72 -3.36
C VAL A 333 -7.44 -30.77 -2.69
N ASP A 334 -7.46 -31.10 -1.41
CA ASP A 334 -8.68 -31.20 -0.62
C ASP A 334 -8.84 -29.98 0.29
N ILE A 335 -10.06 -29.45 0.37
CA ILE A 335 -10.45 -28.43 1.34
C ILE A 335 -11.44 -29.07 2.31
N ASP A 336 -11.07 -29.17 3.59
CA ASP A 336 -11.98 -29.64 4.63
C ASP A 336 -13.24 -28.76 4.65
N PRO A 337 -14.46 -29.31 4.43
CA PRO A 337 -15.71 -28.54 4.47
C PRO A 337 -15.96 -27.81 5.79
N ASN A 338 -15.34 -28.26 6.89
CA ASN A 338 -15.44 -27.62 8.20
C ASN A 338 -14.30 -26.65 8.51
N SER A 339 -13.36 -26.47 7.59
CA SER A 339 -12.23 -25.58 7.76
C SER A 339 -12.70 -24.16 8.05
N LYS A 340 -12.11 -23.54 9.08
CA LYS A 340 -12.32 -22.12 9.37
C LYS A 340 -11.34 -21.22 8.61
N ARG A 341 -10.44 -21.80 7.81
CA ARG A 341 -9.33 -21.10 7.13
C ARG A 341 -9.51 -21.06 5.61
N LEU A 342 -10.03 -22.13 5.03
CA LEU A 342 -10.22 -22.33 3.59
C LEU A 342 -11.67 -22.71 3.34
N GLN A 343 -12.26 -22.15 2.28
CA GLN A 343 -13.63 -22.41 1.86
C GLN A 343 -13.66 -22.49 0.33
N VAL A 344 -14.40 -23.44 -0.23
CA VAL A 344 -14.71 -23.42 -1.66
C VAL A 344 -15.58 -22.20 -1.96
N LEU A 345 -15.25 -21.47 -3.03
CA LEU A 345 -16.06 -20.32 -3.45
C LEU A 345 -17.32 -20.80 -4.18
N ASP A 346 -18.48 -20.34 -3.71
CA ASP A 346 -19.73 -20.49 -4.43
C ASP A 346 -19.81 -19.45 -5.56
N PRO A 347 -20.29 -19.83 -6.76
CA PRO A 347 -20.50 -18.88 -7.85
C PRO A 347 -21.47 -17.77 -7.43
N PHE A 348 -21.12 -16.51 -7.70
CA PHE A 348 -22.03 -15.39 -7.49
C PHE A 348 -23.23 -15.45 -8.44
N GLU A 349 -24.35 -14.88 -8.00
CA GLU A 349 -25.57 -14.77 -8.81
C GLU A 349 -25.33 -14.00 -10.12
N THR A 350 -25.85 -14.53 -11.23
CA THR A 350 -25.94 -13.85 -12.51
C THR A 350 -26.85 -12.62 -12.40
N TRP A 351 -26.57 -11.58 -13.19
CA TRP A 351 -27.48 -10.45 -13.29
C TRP A 351 -28.84 -10.87 -13.87
N ASP A 352 -29.92 -10.31 -13.34
CA ASP A 352 -31.30 -10.70 -13.68
C ASP A 352 -31.84 -9.99 -14.94
N GLY A 353 -31.02 -9.15 -15.57
CA GLY A 353 -31.37 -8.42 -16.79
C GLY A 353 -32.21 -7.17 -16.54
N LYS A 354 -32.30 -6.67 -15.29
CA LYS A 354 -33.09 -5.50 -14.92
C LYS A 354 -32.23 -4.36 -14.40
N ASP A 355 -32.82 -3.17 -14.33
CA ASP A 355 -32.27 -2.05 -13.57
C ASP A 355 -32.22 -2.40 -12.07
N LEU A 356 -31.34 -1.72 -11.33
CA LEU A 356 -31.15 -1.95 -9.91
C LEU A 356 -31.92 -0.89 -9.13
N GLU A 357 -33.09 -1.22 -8.62
CA GLU A 357 -34.00 -0.24 -8.03
C GLU A 357 -34.08 -0.34 -6.50
N ASN A 358 -34.41 0.80 -5.86
CA ASN A 358 -34.74 0.91 -4.44
C ASN A 358 -33.70 0.29 -3.47
N MET A 359 -32.41 0.45 -3.79
CA MET A 359 -31.32 -0.05 -2.96
C MET A 359 -31.08 0.86 -1.76
N ALA A 360 -30.68 0.27 -0.63
CA ALA A 360 -30.25 1.03 0.54
C ALA A 360 -28.84 1.60 0.36
N VAL A 361 -28.58 2.79 0.87
CA VAL A 361 -27.21 3.23 1.17
C VAL A 361 -26.74 2.50 2.43
N LEU A 362 -25.76 1.61 2.32
CA LEU A 362 -25.19 0.91 3.47
C LEU A 362 -24.35 1.85 4.33
N ILE A 363 -23.49 2.63 3.65
CA ILE A 363 -22.64 3.65 4.26
C ILE A 363 -22.32 4.72 3.21
N LYS A 364 -22.37 6.00 3.63
CA LYS A 364 -21.76 7.11 2.91
C LYS A 364 -20.45 7.46 3.60
N VAL A 365 -19.34 7.15 2.95
CA VAL A 365 -18.00 7.29 3.51
C VAL A 365 -17.52 8.73 3.36
N LYS A 366 -17.00 9.29 4.45
CA LYS A 366 -16.37 10.62 4.48
C LYS A 366 -14.85 10.50 4.29
N GLY A 367 -14.30 11.19 3.30
CA GLY A 367 -12.85 11.27 3.09
C GLY A 367 -12.21 9.95 2.69
N LYS A 368 -10.95 9.76 3.12
CA LYS A 368 -10.07 8.67 2.66
C LYS A 368 -10.60 7.27 3.02
N CYS A 369 -10.82 6.44 2.01
CA CYS A 369 -11.21 5.03 2.18
C CYS A 369 -10.22 4.09 1.48
N THR A 370 -9.24 3.56 2.22
CA THR A 370 -8.26 2.60 1.70
C THR A 370 -8.83 1.18 1.69
N THR A 371 -8.17 0.24 1.03
CA THR A 371 -8.56 -1.19 1.15
C THR A 371 -8.36 -1.75 2.56
N ASP A 372 -7.57 -1.13 3.42
CA ASP A 372 -7.50 -1.48 4.86
C ASP A 372 -8.73 -0.99 5.64
N HIS A 373 -9.40 0.09 5.20
CA HIS A 373 -10.69 0.51 5.75
C HIS A 373 -11.83 -0.42 5.30
N ILE A 374 -11.75 -0.93 4.05
CA ILE A 374 -12.76 -1.83 3.46
C ILE A 374 -12.62 -3.26 3.97
N SER A 375 -11.42 -3.81 4.00
CA SER A 375 -11.16 -5.21 4.41
C SER A 375 -9.81 -5.26 5.12
N ALA A 376 -9.83 -5.11 6.44
CA ALA A 376 -8.61 -4.96 7.26
C ALA A 376 -7.67 -6.19 7.18
N ALA A 377 -6.36 -5.97 7.39
CA ALA A 377 -5.34 -7.04 7.46
C ALA A 377 -5.15 -7.56 8.91
N GLY A 378 -3.90 -7.71 9.38
CA GLY A 378 -3.58 -8.19 10.73
C GLY A 378 -4.33 -9.48 11.11
N PRO A 379 -5.16 -9.48 12.17
CA PRO A 379 -5.83 -10.68 12.66
C PRO A 379 -6.78 -11.32 11.63
N TRP A 380 -7.21 -10.58 10.60
CA TRP A 380 -8.10 -11.08 9.54
C TRP A 380 -7.38 -11.92 8.49
N LEU A 381 -6.04 -11.85 8.42
CA LEU A 381 -5.27 -12.62 7.43
C LEU A 381 -5.44 -14.13 7.59
N LYS A 382 -5.79 -14.60 8.79
CA LYS A 382 -6.14 -16.01 9.01
C LYS A 382 -7.35 -16.45 8.19
N TYR A 383 -8.27 -15.55 7.83
CA TYR A 383 -9.48 -15.88 7.07
C TYR A 383 -9.39 -15.58 5.57
N ARG A 384 -8.20 -15.26 5.04
CA ARG A 384 -8.02 -14.92 3.60
C ARG A 384 -8.52 -15.99 2.63
N GLY A 385 -8.55 -17.25 3.03
CA GLY A 385 -9.07 -18.35 2.22
C GLY A 385 -10.55 -18.68 2.47
N HIS A 386 -11.23 -17.95 3.36
CA HIS A 386 -12.61 -18.23 3.77
C HIS A 386 -13.45 -16.95 3.68
N LEU A 387 -14.15 -16.78 2.56
CA LEU A 387 -14.82 -15.53 2.19
C LEU A 387 -15.88 -15.09 3.23
N ASP A 388 -16.68 -16.03 3.74
CA ASP A 388 -17.73 -15.64 4.71
C ASP A 388 -17.14 -15.15 6.05
N ASN A 389 -16.06 -15.78 6.55
CA ASN A 389 -15.42 -15.37 7.79
C ASN A 389 -14.71 -14.02 7.67
N ILE A 390 -14.00 -13.77 6.56
CA ILE A 390 -13.31 -12.49 6.36
C ILE A 390 -14.30 -11.34 6.13
N SER A 391 -15.47 -11.59 5.52
CA SER A 391 -16.52 -10.58 5.32
C SER A 391 -17.05 -9.95 6.61
N ASN A 392 -16.74 -10.51 7.80
CA ASN A 392 -17.03 -9.88 9.08
C ASN A 392 -16.15 -8.63 9.36
N ASN A 393 -15.24 -8.26 8.46
CA ASN A 393 -14.47 -7.04 8.54
C ASN A 393 -14.86 -5.99 7.49
N LEU A 394 -15.92 -6.23 6.71
CA LEU A 394 -16.38 -5.32 5.66
C LEU A 394 -16.61 -3.92 6.23
N LEU A 395 -15.83 -2.95 5.74
CA LEU A 395 -15.94 -1.51 5.98
C LEU A 395 -15.88 -1.08 7.46
N ILE A 396 -15.34 -1.91 8.35
CA ILE A 396 -15.23 -1.58 9.78
C ILE A 396 -14.30 -0.39 10.03
N GLY A 397 -13.37 -0.10 9.12
CA GLY A 397 -12.45 1.03 9.21
C GLY A 397 -12.92 2.27 8.44
N ALA A 398 -14.06 2.23 7.77
CA ALA A 398 -14.57 3.37 7.02
C ALA A 398 -15.30 4.36 7.94
N THR A 399 -15.08 5.66 7.72
CA THR A 399 -15.74 6.73 8.49
C THR A 399 -17.11 7.03 7.91
N ASN A 400 -18.17 6.79 8.68
CA ASN A 400 -19.53 7.16 8.28
C ASN A 400 -19.71 8.67 8.37
N ILE A 401 -20.16 9.31 7.29
CA ILE A 401 -20.38 10.76 7.26
C ILE A 401 -21.46 11.23 8.24
N GLU A 402 -22.43 10.37 8.54
CA GLU A 402 -23.62 10.70 9.34
C GLU A 402 -23.27 11.01 10.80
N ASN A 403 -22.32 10.28 11.38
CA ASN A 403 -21.95 10.37 12.79
C ASN A 403 -20.44 10.58 13.03
N GLY A 404 -19.62 10.49 11.97
CA GLY A 404 -18.16 10.59 12.08
C GLY A 404 -17.49 9.38 12.75
N GLU A 405 -18.22 8.29 12.98
CA GLU A 405 -17.73 7.09 13.66
C GLU A 405 -17.31 6.00 12.66
N LEU A 406 -16.43 5.10 13.11
CA LEU A 406 -16.03 3.89 12.39
C LEU A 406 -16.97 2.73 12.75
N ASN A 407 -17.23 1.83 11.81
CA ASN A 407 -18.03 0.62 12.01
C ASN A 407 -19.41 0.85 12.65
N LYS A 408 -20.07 1.99 12.37
CA LYS A 408 -21.34 2.32 12.99
C LYS A 408 -22.28 3.02 12.02
N VAL A 409 -23.22 2.24 11.49
CA VAL A 409 -24.21 2.66 10.50
C VAL A 409 -25.62 2.36 10.99
N LYS A 410 -26.58 3.15 10.55
CA LYS A 410 -27.98 2.96 10.87
C LYS A 410 -28.58 1.86 10.00
N ASN A 411 -29.08 0.81 10.61
CA ASN A 411 -29.89 -0.19 9.92
C ASN A 411 -31.29 0.40 9.67
N LYS A 412 -31.67 0.58 8.41
CA LYS A 412 -32.92 1.24 8.01
C LYS A 412 -34.18 0.47 8.41
N LEU A 413 -34.09 -0.85 8.60
CA LEU A 413 -35.23 -1.68 9.01
C LEU A 413 -35.53 -1.54 10.50
N THR A 414 -34.50 -1.40 11.32
CA THR A 414 -34.63 -1.36 12.79
C THR A 414 -34.52 0.05 13.36
N GLY A 415 -33.96 0.99 12.60
CA GLY A 415 -33.61 2.33 13.06
C GLY A 415 -32.42 2.37 14.01
N GLN A 416 -31.75 1.24 14.28
CA GLN A 416 -30.66 1.15 15.24
C GLN A 416 -29.29 1.28 14.56
N TYR A 417 -28.34 1.94 15.24
CA TYR A 417 -26.95 1.97 14.82
C TYR A 417 -26.22 0.70 15.27
N GLY A 418 -25.42 0.13 14.36
CA GLY A 418 -24.62 -1.06 14.64
C GLY A 418 -23.49 -1.27 13.64
N PRO A 419 -22.79 -2.42 13.74
CA PRO A 419 -21.69 -2.75 12.84
C PRO A 419 -22.11 -2.79 11.37
N VAL A 420 -21.22 -2.36 10.49
CA VAL A 420 -21.41 -2.39 9.04
C VAL A 420 -21.62 -3.83 8.51
N PRO A 421 -20.80 -4.84 8.86
CA PRO A 421 -20.99 -6.19 8.34
C PRO A 421 -22.31 -6.82 8.83
N ASP A 422 -22.71 -6.55 10.07
CA ASP A 422 -23.97 -7.07 10.63
C ASP A 422 -25.18 -6.46 9.92
N THR A 423 -25.13 -5.15 9.64
CA THR A 423 -26.17 -4.46 8.87
C THR A 423 -26.25 -4.98 7.44
N ALA A 424 -25.11 -5.20 6.78
CA ALA A 424 -25.06 -5.76 5.43
C ALA A 424 -25.60 -7.20 5.37
N ARG A 425 -25.28 -8.04 6.37
CA ARG A 425 -25.86 -9.39 6.50
C ARG A 425 -27.38 -9.34 6.69
N ASN A 426 -27.87 -8.46 7.57
CA ASN A 426 -29.30 -8.29 7.77
C ASN A 426 -30.02 -7.85 6.48
N TYR A 427 -29.45 -6.91 5.73
CA TYR A 427 -30.00 -6.54 4.42
C TYR A 427 -30.01 -7.72 3.44
N LYS A 428 -28.92 -8.48 3.34
CA LYS A 428 -28.86 -9.68 2.49
C LYS A 428 -29.92 -10.70 2.85
N GLU A 429 -30.11 -11.00 4.14
CA GLU A 429 -31.13 -11.94 4.64
C GLU A 429 -32.56 -11.50 4.30
N GLN A 430 -32.81 -10.19 4.27
CA GLN A 430 -34.10 -9.60 3.91
C GLN A 430 -34.26 -9.35 2.40
N GLY A 431 -33.28 -9.73 1.58
CA GLY A 431 -33.29 -9.51 0.13
C GLY A 431 -33.11 -8.04 -0.29
N ILE A 432 -32.55 -7.20 0.59
CA ILE A 432 -32.31 -5.78 0.33
C ILE A 432 -30.92 -5.61 -0.28
N ALA A 433 -30.90 -5.19 -1.54
CA ALA A 433 -29.68 -4.77 -2.21
C ALA A 433 -29.21 -3.39 -1.67
N TRP A 434 -27.91 -3.16 -1.70
CA TRP A 434 -27.33 -1.92 -1.21
C TRP A 434 -26.18 -1.40 -2.07
N VAL A 435 -25.90 -0.11 -1.87
CA VAL A 435 -24.76 0.62 -2.43
C VAL A 435 -23.87 1.21 -1.34
N VAL A 436 -22.62 1.47 -1.68
CA VAL A 436 -21.73 2.35 -0.90
C VAL A 436 -21.55 3.65 -1.67
N VAL A 437 -21.56 4.77 -0.96
CA VAL A 437 -21.20 6.08 -1.51
C VAL A 437 -19.85 6.48 -0.95
N GLY A 438 -18.86 6.73 -1.80
CA GLY A 438 -17.49 7.06 -1.41
C GLY A 438 -17.02 8.41 -1.93
N ASP A 439 -15.94 8.89 -1.33
CA ASP A 439 -15.29 10.16 -1.68
C ASP A 439 -14.26 9.93 -2.82
N GLU A 440 -13.13 10.62 -2.80
CA GLU A 440 -12.06 10.48 -3.79
C GLU A 440 -11.11 9.29 -3.52
N ASN A 441 -10.50 8.77 -4.59
CA ASN A 441 -9.50 7.69 -4.58
C ASN A 441 -9.92 6.47 -3.74
N TYR A 442 -11.19 6.08 -3.84
CA TYR A 442 -11.77 5.00 -3.06
C TYR A 442 -11.09 3.65 -3.39
N GLY A 443 -10.71 2.92 -2.34
CA GLY A 443 -9.97 1.66 -2.47
C GLY A 443 -8.46 1.84 -2.67
N GLU A 444 -7.88 2.96 -2.22
CA GLU A 444 -6.43 3.21 -2.23
C GLU A 444 -5.64 2.12 -1.49
N GLY A 445 -4.44 1.82 -1.97
CA GLY A 445 -3.44 1.03 -1.24
C GLY A 445 -3.35 -0.42 -1.70
N SER A 446 -3.60 -1.37 -0.78
CA SER A 446 -3.34 -2.80 -1.00
C SER A 446 -4.23 -3.39 -2.10
N SER A 447 -3.68 -4.29 -2.93
CA SER A 447 -4.34 -4.93 -4.07
C SER A 447 -5.41 -5.99 -3.72
N ARG A 448 -5.73 -6.17 -2.43
CA ARG A 448 -6.58 -7.27 -1.95
C ARG A 448 -7.94 -7.30 -2.65
N GLU A 449 -8.26 -8.40 -3.32
CA GLU A 449 -9.55 -8.57 -3.99
C GLU A 449 -10.71 -8.81 -3.01
N HIS A 450 -10.41 -9.18 -1.76
CA HIS A 450 -11.42 -9.30 -0.69
C HIS A 450 -12.22 -8.02 -0.49
N ALA A 451 -11.61 -6.85 -0.70
CA ALA A 451 -12.31 -5.57 -0.68
C ALA A 451 -13.44 -5.46 -1.75
N ALA A 452 -13.44 -6.31 -2.77
CA ALA A 452 -14.52 -6.44 -3.76
C ALA A 452 -15.36 -7.72 -3.57
N LEU A 453 -14.75 -8.83 -3.13
CA LEU A 453 -15.47 -10.08 -2.86
C LEU A 453 -16.44 -9.95 -1.68
N GLU A 454 -16.02 -9.33 -0.58
CA GLU A 454 -16.82 -9.18 0.63
C GLU A 454 -18.09 -8.34 0.41
N PRO A 455 -18.03 -7.12 -0.20
CA PRO A 455 -19.26 -6.38 -0.47
C PRO A 455 -20.18 -7.14 -1.42
N ARG A 456 -19.64 -7.85 -2.43
CA ARG A 456 -20.42 -8.70 -3.33
C ARG A 456 -21.08 -9.87 -2.59
N HIS A 457 -20.35 -10.52 -1.68
CA HIS A 457 -20.83 -11.62 -0.86
C HIS A 457 -21.92 -11.18 0.10
N LEU A 458 -21.83 -9.98 0.67
CA LEU A 458 -22.80 -9.42 1.61
C LEU A 458 -23.96 -8.66 0.95
N GLY A 459 -24.21 -8.87 -0.35
CA GLY A 459 -25.41 -8.38 -1.04
C GLY A 459 -25.28 -7.01 -1.71
N GLY A 460 -24.08 -6.43 -1.72
CA GLY A 460 -23.81 -5.16 -2.39
C GLY A 460 -23.88 -5.29 -3.91
N ARG A 461 -24.35 -4.23 -4.57
CA ARG A 461 -24.52 -4.20 -6.04
C ARG A 461 -23.66 -3.13 -6.72
N ALA A 462 -23.49 -1.97 -6.11
CA ALA A 462 -22.70 -0.88 -6.67
C ALA A 462 -21.91 -0.12 -5.61
N ILE A 463 -20.81 0.49 -6.06
CA ILE A 463 -20.02 1.45 -5.29
C ILE A 463 -19.99 2.73 -6.12
N ILE A 464 -20.46 3.85 -5.57
CA ILE A 464 -20.60 5.13 -6.27
C ILE A 464 -19.66 6.14 -5.62
N VAL A 465 -18.68 6.67 -6.35
CA VAL A 465 -17.59 7.47 -5.75
C VAL A 465 -17.22 8.67 -6.60
N LYS A 466 -16.43 9.60 -6.06
CA LYS A 466 -15.85 10.67 -6.89
C LYS A 466 -14.75 10.14 -7.79
N SER A 467 -13.90 9.25 -7.28
CA SER A 467 -12.88 8.55 -8.05
C SER A 467 -12.44 7.26 -7.37
N PHE A 468 -11.94 6.29 -8.14
CA PHE A 468 -11.42 5.01 -7.64
C PHE A 468 -9.89 4.92 -7.75
N ALA A 469 -9.30 4.11 -6.88
CA ALA A 469 -7.98 3.54 -7.14
C ALA A 469 -8.07 2.39 -8.17
N ARG A 470 -7.12 2.35 -9.11
CA ARG A 470 -7.12 1.47 -10.29
C ARG A 470 -7.37 -0.02 -10.01
N ILE A 471 -6.63 -0.59 -9.05
CA ILE A 471 -6.70 -2.03 -8.76
C ILE A 471 -8.06 -2.39 -8.16
N HIS A 472 -8.55 -1.56 -7.23
CA HIS A 472 -9.81 -1.82 -6.56
C HIS A 472 -10.99 -1.73 -7.55
N GLU A 473 -11.00 -0.74 -8.44
CA GLU A 473 -12.00 -0.63 -9.50
C GLU A 473 -12.05 -1.88 -10.39
N THR A 474 -10.86 -2.40 -10.75
CA THR A 474 -10.74 -3.64 -11.54
C THR A 474 -11.29 -4.85 -10.77
N ASN A 475 -10.99 -4.94 -9.48
CA ASN A 475 -11.48 -6.03 -8.62
C ASN A 475 -13.01 -5.98 -8.51
N LEU A 476 -13.62 -4.80 -8.36
CA LEU A 476 -15.09 -4.65 -8.35
C LEU A 476 -15.72 -5.17 -9.65
N LYS A 477 -15.17 -4.79 -10.81
CA LYS A 477 -15.63 -5.30 -12.12
C LYS A 477 -15.49 -6.82 -12.21
N LYS A 478 -14.37 -7.37 -11.73
CA LYS A 478 -14.11 -8.82 -11.72
C LYS A 478 -15.15 -9.59 -10.91
N GLN A 479 -15.63 -9.03 -9.80
CA GLN A 479 -16.65 -9.66 -8.95
C GLN A 479 -18.10 -9.30 -9.35
N GLY A 480 -18.29 -8.70 -10.53
CA GLY A 480 -19.61 -8.40 -11.07
C GLY A 480 -20.37 -7.30 -10.29
N MET A 481 -19.64 -6.43 -9.59
CA MET A 481 -20.21 -5.20 -9.03
C MET A 481 -20.13 -4.07 -10.06
N LEU A 482 -20.92 -3.01 -9.87
CA LEU A 482 -20.85 -1.77 -10.64
C LEU A 482 -20.01 -0.71 -9.91
N PRO A 483 -18.73 -0.49 -10.28
CA PRO A 483 -18.00 0.71 -9.88
C PRO A 483 -18.43 1.89 -10.75
N LEU A 484 -19.05 2.88 -10.12
CA LEU A 484 -19.59 4.07 -10.78
C LEU A 484 -18.93 5.33 -10.21
N THR A 485 -18.67 6.30 -11.08
CA THR A 485 -18.13 7.60 -10.68
C THR A 485 -19.15 8.71 -10.93
N PHE A 486 -19.21 9.71 -10.06
CA PHE A 486 -20.04 10.89 -10.32
C PHE A 486 -19.54 11.63 -11.56
N ALA A 487 -20.43 11.91 -12.52
CA ALA A 487 -20.10 12.78 -13.65
C ALA A 487 -19.83 14.23 -13.18
N ASN A 488 -20.48 14.63 -12.08
CA ASN A 488 -20.15 15.83 -11.33
C ASN A 488 -19.90 15.47 -9.85
N ALA A 489 -18.66 15.63 -9.39
CA ALA A 489 -18.26 15.27 -8.02
C ALA A 489 -19.09 15.96 -6.92
N ALA A 490 -19.74 17.10 -7.19
CA ALA A 490 -20.63 17.77 -6.25
C ALA A 490 -21.93 16.99 -5.98
N ASP A 491 -22.33 16.07 -6.87
CA ASP A 491 -23.51 15.22 -6.68
C ASP A 491 -23.34 14.25 -5.50
N TYR A 492 -22.10 14.02 -5.05
CA TYR A 492 -21.81 13.34 -3.79
C TYR A 492 -22.58 13.95 -2.61
N ASP A 493 -22.72 15.27 -2.55
CA ASP A 493 -23.36 15.96 -1.41
C ASP A 493 -24.88 15.78 -1.41
N LYS A 494 -25.47 15.44 -2.56
CA LYS A 494 -26.92 15.27 -2.70
C LYS A 494 -27.42 13.96 -2.09
N ILE A 495 -26.65 12.87 -2.22
CA ILE A 495 -27.01 11.57 -1.62
C ILE A 495 -26.97 11.64 -0.09
N GLN A 496 -28.09 11.38 0.58
CA GLN A 496 -28.18 11.25 2.03
C GLN A 496 -28.13 9.79 2.47
N PRO A 497 -27.62 9.48 3.69
CA PRO A 497 -27.59 8.11 4.20
C PRO A 497 -28.97 7.42 4.23
N ASP A 498 -30.05 8.17 4.46
CA ASP A 498 -31.42 7.62 4.53
C ASP A 498 -32.08 7.43 3.14
N ASP A 499 -31.47 7.87 2.04
CA ASP A 499 -32.05 7.76 0.68
C ASP A 499 -32.15 6.31 0.14
N GLU A 500 -33.13 6.07 -0.73
CA GLU A 500 -33.17 4.90 -1.62
C GLU A 500 -32.53 5.26 -2.98
N VAL A 501 -31.64 4.39 -3.46
CA VAL A 501 -30.88 4.60 -4.69
C VAL A 501 -31.35 3.62 -5.77
N SER A 502 -31.71 4.14 -6.94
CA SER A 502 -31.98 3.34 -8.13
C SER A 502 -30.98 3.67 -9.24
N LEU A 503 -30.45 2.65 -9.90
CA LEU A 503 -29.53 2.76 -11.04
C LEU A 503 -30.27 2.32 -12.30
N LEU A 504 -30.62 3.31 -13.12
CA LEU A 504 -31.43 3.15 -14.32
C LEU A 504 -30.55 3.16 -15.57
N GLY A 505 -30.98 2.43 -16.61
CA GLY A 505 -30.22 2.29 -17.86
C GLY A 505 -29.11 1.25 -17.79
N VAL A 506 -29.05 0.46 -16.71
CA VAL A 506 -28.15 -0.69 -16.58
C VAL A 506 -28.50 -1.76 -17.62
N ILE A 507 -29.77 -1.86 -18.00
CA ILE A 507 -30.24 -2.77 -19.06
C ILE A 507 -29.52 -2.51 -20.39
N SER A 508 -29.20 -1.25 -20.68
CA SER A 508 -28.56 -0.78 -21.92
C SER A 508 -27.08 -0.46 -21.76
N LEU A 509 -26.42 -0.97 -20.71
CA LEU A 509 -25.02 -0.67 -20.40
C LEU A 509 -24.11 -0.99 -21.59
N ALA A 510 -23.36 0.01 -22.04
CA ALA A 510 -22.42 -0.07 -23.16
C ALA A 510 -21.16 0.77 -22.87
N PRO A 511 -20.01 0.50 -23.50
CA PRO A 511 -18.83 1.33 -23.30
C PRO A 511 -19.11 2.81 -23.59
N GLY A 512 -18.78 3.70 -22.64
CA GLY A 512 -19.04 5.13 -22.73
C GLY A 512 -20.49 5.56 -22.47
N SER A 513 -21.40 4.62 -22.16
CA SER A 513 -22.74 4.97 -21.68
C SER A 513 -22.71 5.52 -20.26
N GLN A 514 -23.75 6.24 -19.86
CA GLN A 514 -23.96 6.68 -18.48
C GLN A 514 -25.09 5.88 -17.83
N VAL A 515 -24.96 5.66 -16.53
CA VAL A 515 -26.03 5.11 -15.67
C VAL A 515 -26.72 6.28 -14.98
N THR A 516 -28.05 6.32 -14.98
CA THR A 516 -28.77 7.37 -14.26
C THR A 516 -29.00 6.94 -12.82
N CYS A 517 -28.46 7.71 -11.86
CA CYS A 517 -28.77 7.55 -10.45
C CYS A 517 -30.05 8.32 -10.13
N ARG A 518 -31.08 7.63 -9.65
CA ARG A 518 -32.28 8.23 -9.09
C ARG A 518 -32.27 8.07 -7.58
N LEU A 519 -32.32 9.19 -6.88
CA LEU A 519 -32.52 9.25 -5.43
C LEU A 519 -34.00 9.40 -5.12
N LYS A 520 -34.44 8.69 -4.08
CA LYS A 520 -35.71 8.94 -3.42
C LYS A 520 -35.42 9.29 -1.97
N HIS A 521 -35.67 10.54 -1.63
CA HIS A 521 -35.43 11.10 -0.31
C HIS A 521 -36.52 10.70 0.68
N SER A 522 -36.23 10.81 1.97
CA SER A 522 -37.18 10.47 3.04
C SER A 522 -38.45 11.32 3.05
N ASP A 523 -38.41 12.53 2.46
CA ASP A 523 -39.56 13.42 2.32
C ASP A 523 -40.43 13.12 1.08
N GLY A 524 -40.04 12.11 0.29
CA GLY A 524 -40.72 11.69 -0.93
C GLY A 524 -40.30 12.45 -2.19
N THR A 525 -39.39 13.42 -2.09
CA THR A 525 -38.81 14.07 -3.26
C THR A 525 -37.85 13.12 -3.99
N CYS A 526 -37.75 13.29 -5.31
CA CYS A 526 -36.85 12.51 -6.14
C CYS A 526 -35.91 13.44 -6.90
N GLU A 527 -34.69 12.97 -7.07
CA GLU A 527 -33.63 13.65 -7.79
C GLU A 527 -32.95 12.64 -8.74
N GLU A 528 -32.46 13.12 -9.88
CA GLU A 528 -31.68 12.30 -10.81
C GLU A 528 -30.39 13.01 -11.25
N PHE A 529 -29.32 12.23 -11.41
CA PHE A 529 -28.07 12.69 -12.00
C PHE A 529 -27.30 11.54 -12.68
N PRO A 530 -26.44 11.84 -13.67
CA PRO A 530 -25.68 10.83 -14.37
C PRO A 530 -24.46 10.34 -13.57
N LEU A 531 -24.16 9.06 -13.74
CA LEU A 531 -22.95 8.39 -13.27
C LEU A 531 -22.19 7.81 -14.46
N ASP A 532 -20.87 7.97 -14.43
CA ASP A 532 -19.94 7.42 -15.41
C ASP A 532 -19.42 6.04 -14.99
N HIS A 533 -18.92 5.29 -15.98
CA HIS A 533 -18.18 4.06 -15.76
C HIS A 533 -17.07 3.90 -16.81
N SER A 534 -16.01 3.15 -16.48
CA SER A 534 -14.91 2.86 -17.43
C SER A 534 -14.94 1.41 -17.97
N MET A 535 -16.08 0.72 -17.83
CA MET A 535 -16.23 -0.66 -18.31
C MET A 535 -16.20 -0.76 -19.85
N ASN A 536 -15.36 -1.67 -20.37
CA ASN A 536 -15.39 -2.08 -21.77
C ASN A 536 -16.34 -3.27 -22.00
N GLU A 537 -16.53 -3.70 -23.25
CA GLU A 537 -17.46 -4.78 -23.61
C GLU A 537 -17.20 -6.07 -22.82
N GLY A 538 -15.93 -6.50 -22.73
CA GLY A 538 -15.58 -7.71 -21.98
C GLY A 538 -15.88 -7.61 -20.49
N GLN A 539 -15.67 -6.43 -19.89
CA GLN A 539 -16.00 -6.17 -18.49
C GLN A 539 -17.51 -6.11 -18.25
N ILE A 540 -18.29 -5.60 -19.21
CA ILE A 540 -19.75 -5.64 -19.16
C ILE A 540 -20.25 -7.09 -19.17
N GLU A 541 -19.63 -7.97 -19.96
CA GLU A 541 -19.95 -9.40 -19.94
C GLU A 541 -19.60 -10.08 -18.61
N TRP A 542 -18.59 -9.59 -17.86
CA TRP A 542 -18.33 -10.06 -16.49
C TRP A 542 -19.46 -9.69 -15.54
N PHE A 543 -19.95 -8.45 -15.63
CA PHE A 543 -21.10 -7.99 -14.84
C PHE A 543 -22.35 -8.82 -15.15
N LYS A 544 -22.70 -8.98 -16.43
CA LYS A 544 -23.87 -9.78 -16.84
C LYS A 544 -23.80 -11.22 -16.33
N ALA A 545 -22.63 -11.85 -16.41
CA ALA A 545 -22.42 -13.21 -15.91
C ALA A 545 -22.41 -13.31 -14.37
N GLY A 546 -22.43 -12.19 -13.64
CA GLY A 546 -22.34 -12.13 -12.19
C GLY A 546 -20.90 -12.09 -11.64
N SER A 547 -19.92 -12.50 -12.45
CA SER A 547 -18.48 -12.31 -12.22
C SER A 547 -17.68 -12.68 -13.47
N ALA A 548 -16.41 -12.27 -13.52
CA ALA A 548 -15.48 -12.69 -14.56
C ALA A 548 -15.21 -14.21 -14.50
N LEU A 549 -15.24 -14.82 -13.32
CA LEU A 549 -15.06 -16.26 -13.14
C LEU A 549 -16.26 -17.05 -13.70
N ASN A 550 -17.49 -16.54 -13.48
CA ASN A 550 -18.69 -17.11 -14.10
C ASN A 550 -18.61 -17.00 -15.63
N ARG A 551 -18.16 -15.86 -16.15
CA ARG A 551 -17.99 -15.67 -17.60
C ARG A 551 -16.97 -16.67 -18.18
N MET A 552 -15.84 -16.87 -17.49
CA MET A 552 -14.84 -17.87 -17.88
C MET A 552 -15.46 -19.28 -17.93
N ARG A 553 -16.23 -19.67 -16.91
CA ARG A 553 -16.93 -20.96 -16.88
C ARG A 553 -17.91 -21.13 -18.04
N GLN A 554 -18.65 -20.09 -18.40
CA GLN A 554 -19.58 -20.12 -19.54
C GLN A 554 -18.84 -20.35 -20.86
N LEU A 555 -17.69 -19.69 -21.06
CA LEU A 555 -16.88 -19.83 -22.28
C LEU A 555 -16.33 -21.25 -22.42
N ILE A 556 -15.80 -21.82 -21.34
CA ILE A 556 -15.28 -23.20 -21.35
C ILE A 556 -16.40 -24.22 -21.58
N ALA A 557 -17.60 -24.00 -21.03
CA ALA A 557 -18.74 -24.90 -21.25
C ALA A 557 -19.36 -24.81 -22.66
N SER A 558 -19.03 -23.74 -23.40
CA SER A 558 -19.48 -23.54 -24.79
C SER A 558 -18.50 -24.05 -25.85
N GLU A 559 -17.28 -24.40 -25.44
CA GLU A 559 -16.28 -25.14 -26.24
C GLU A 559 -16.49 -26.65 -26.10
#